data_AF-A0A925BHN5-F1
#
_entry.id   AF-A0A925BHN5-F1
#
_cell.length_a   1.000
_cell.length_b   1.000
_cell.length_c   1.000
_cell.angle_alpha   90.00
_cell.angle_beta   90.00
_cell.angle_gamma   90.00
#
_symmetry.space_group_name_H-M   'P 1'
#
loop_
_entity.id
_entity.type
_entity.pdbx_description
1 polymer ?
#
loop_
_entity_poly.entity_id
_entity_poly.type
_entity_poly.pdbx_seq_one_letter_code
_entity_poly.pdbx_strand_id
1 'polypeptide(L)' 'MIYDITRTVTPQTAVWPGDTPYSVAHVLRRDVGAAVNLTTLTFSPHTGTHADAYYH' A
#
# COMPACT_ATOMS: atom_id res chain seq x y z
N MET A 1 -16.22 -17.07 -14.04
CA MET A 1 -16.20 -16.72 -12.61
C MET A 1 -14.79 -16.29 -12.26
N ILE A 2 -14.62 -15.22 -11.49
CA ILE A 2 -13.31 -14.73 -11.06
C ILE A 2 -13.32 -14.73 -9.53
N TYR A 3 -12.24 -15.21 -8.93
CA TYR A 3 -11.99 -15.18 -7.49
C TYR A 3 -10.80 -14.27 -7.22
N ASP A 4 -10.97 -13.31 -6.32
CA ASP A 4 -9.87 -12.51 -5.80
C ASP A 4 -9.13 -13.30 -4.72
N ILE A 5 -7.82 -13.40 -4.86
CA ILE A 5 -6.91 -14.11 -3.95
C ILE A 5 -5.89 -13.16 -3.31
N THR A 6 -6.08 -11.85 -3.47
CA THR A 6 -5.20 -10.83 -2.90
C THR A 6 -5.64 -10.44 -1.49
N ARG A 7 -4.68 -10.06 -0.64
CA ARG A 7 -4.97 -9.50 0.68
C ARG A 7 -5.14 -7.99 0.57
N THR A 8 -6.18 -7.45 1.22
CA THR A 8 -6.30 -6.01 1.43
C THR A 8 -5.12 -5.48 2.25
N VAL A 9 -4.44 -4.46 1.74
CA VAL A 9 -3.34 -3.77 2.44
C VAL A 9 -3.88 -2.53 3.15
N THR A 10 -3.60 -2.44 4.45
CA THR A 10 -3.95 -1.30 5.31
C THR A 10 -2.78 -0.99 6.24
N PRO A 11 -2.81 0.15 6.98
CA PRO A 11 -1.79 0.43 7.99
C PRO A 11 -1.73 -0.60 9.15
N GLN A 12 -2.70 -1.52 9.23
CA GLN A 12 -2.74 -2.61 10.21
C GLN A 12 -2.26 -3.94 9.61
N THR A 13 -1.97 -3.99 8.31
CA THR A 13 -1.40 -5.19 7.68
C THR A 13 -0.06 -5.50 8.35
N ALA A 14 0.04 -6.68 8.95
CA ALA A 14 1.29 -7.14 9.53
C ALA A 14 2.37 -7.23 8.44
N VAL A 15 3.55 -6.72 8.78
CA VAL A 15 4.77 -6.82 7.97
C VAL A 15 5.77 -7.74 8.67
N TRP A 16 6.85 -8.08 7.98
CA TRP A 16 7.95 -8.79 8.63
C TRP A 16 8.51 -7.94 9.80
N PRO A 17 8.83 -8.54 10.97
CA PRO A 17 9.36 -7.78 12.09
C PRO A 17 10.62 -6.97 11.70
N GLY A 18 10.54 -5.64 11.86
CA GLY A 18 11.61 -4.69 11.50
C GLY A 18 11.53 -4.13 10.07
N ASP A 19 10.62 -4.62 9.23
CA ASP A 19 10.41 -4.10 7.87
C ASP A 19 9.50 -2.86 7.85
N THR A 20 9.48 -2.16 6.71
CA THR A 20 8.75 -0.91 6.50
C THR A 20 7.24 -1.13 6.51
N PRO A 21 6.49 -0.56 7.47
CA PRO A 21 5.03 -0.64 7.49
C PRO A 21 4.40 0.10 6.30
N TYR A 22 3.23 -0.35 5.86
CA TYR A 22 2.43 0.41 4.91
C TYR A 22 1.98 1.75 5.52
N SER A 23 2.16 2.82 4.76
CA SER A 23 1.63 4.15 5.09
C SER A 23 1.18 4.88 3.84
N VAL A 24 0.21 5.79 4.04
CA VAL A 24 -0.33 6.66 3.00
C VAL A 24 -0.34 8.10 3.49
N ALA A 25 0.24 9.01 2.71
CA ALA A 25 0.21 10.44 2.96
C ALA A 25 -0.66 11.12 1.90
N HIS A 26 -1.69 11.87 2.33
CA HIS A 26 -2.47 12.71 1.43
C HIS A 26 -1.69 13.98 1.07
N VAL A 27 -1.39 14.14 -0.21
CA VAL A 27 -0.70 15.31 -0.78
C VAL A 27 -1.72 16.35 -1.23
N LEU A 28 -2.80 15.92 -1.88
CA LEU A 28 -3.93 16.78 -2.27
C LEU A 28 -5.23 16.10 -1.87
N ARG A 29 -6.23 16.90 -1.46
CA ARG A 29 -7.57 16.39 -1.15
C ARG A 29 -8.64 17.28 -1.77
N ARG A 30 -9.62 16.65 -2.42
CA ARG A 30 -10.74 17.35 -3.08
C ARG A 30 -11.68 18.02 -2.08
N ASP A 31 -11.80 17.48 -0.87
CA ASP A 31 -12.65 18.03 0.17
C ASP A 31 -12.16 19.37 0.73
N VAL A 32 -10.90 19.74 0.47
CA VAL A 32 -10.34 21.07 0.75
C VAL A 32 -10.10 21.89 -0.53
N GLY A 33 -10.76 21.52 -1.63
CA GLY A 33 -10.77 22.30 -2.88
C GLY A 33 -9.69 21.94 -3.91
N ALA A 34 -8.91 20.88 -3.71
CA ALA A 34 -7.99 20.43 -4.75
C ALA A 34 -8.73 19.79 -5.94
N ALA A 35 -8.11 19.79 -7.12
CA ALA A 35 -8.69 19.17 -8.31
C ALA A 35 -8.79 17.63 -8.21
N VAL A 36 -7.89 17.00 -7.44
CA VAL A 36 -7.78 15.54 -7.29
C VAL A 36 -7.44 15.15 -5.85
N ASN A 37 -7.72 13.89 -5.50
CA ASN A 37 -7.14 13.26 -4.33
C ASN A 37 -5.81 12.63 -4.78
N LEU A 38 -4.70 13.11 -4.23
CA LEU A 38 -3.37 12.60 -4.54
C LEU A 38 -2.72 12.09 -3.26
N THR A 39 -2.13 10.91 -3.33
CA THR A 39 -1.47 10.26 -2.20
C THR A 39 -0.10 9.74 -2.57
N THR A 40 0.84 9.79 -1.62
CA THR A 40 2.10 9.05 -1.67
C THR A 40 1.96 7.80 -0.80
N LEU A 41 2.38 6.65 -1.33
CA LEU A 41 2.42 5.38 -0.60
C LEU A 41 3.87 5.01 -0.27
N THR A 42 4.08 4.50 0.94
CA THR A 42 5.36 3.93 1.37
C THR A 42 5.09 2.57 1.99
N PHE A 43 5.71 1.52 1.47
CA PHE A 43 5.54 0.14 1.94
C PHE A 43 6.68 -0.74 1.43
N SER A 44 6.89 -1.87 2.11
CA SER A 44 7.76 -2.94 1.62
C SER A 44 7.10 -3.70 0.46
N PRO A 45 7.80 -4.02 -0.65
CA PRO A 45 7.28 -4.86 -1.73
C PRO A 45 6.78 -6.24 -1.27
N HIS A 46 7.17 -6.67 -0.06
CA HIS A 46 6.77 -7.95 0.54
C HIS A 46 5.48 -7.84 1.37
N THR A 47 4.77 -6.72 1.31
CA THR A 47 3.54 -6.49 2.08
C THR A 47 2.33 -7.08 1.35
N GLY A 48 1.62 -8.01 1.99
CA GLY A 48 0.42 -8.63 1.42
C GLY A 48 0.74 -9.69 0.36
N THR A 49 -0.16 -9.87 -0.60
CA THR A 49 0.06 -10.80 -1.72
C THR A 49 1.04 -10.18 -2.72
N HIS A 50 2.22 -10.78 -2.88
CA HIS A 50 3.31 -10.26 -3.71
C HIS A 50 4.04 -11.39 -4.43
N ALA A 51 5.00 -11.02 -5.28
CA ALA A 51 5.92 -11.95 -5.92
C ALA A 51 7.33 -11.35 -5.93
N ASP A 52 8.31 -12.19 -5.64
CA ASP A 52 9.70 -11.79 -5.53
C ASP A 52 10.37 -11.74 -6.90
N ALA A 53 11.30 -10.80 -7.05
CA ALA A 53 12.19 -10.75 -8.22
C ALA A 53 13.43 -11.62 -8.01
N TYR A 54 14.27 -11.81 -9.03
CA TYR A 54 15.51 -12.59 -8.88
C TYR A 54 16.52 -11.97 -7.89
N TYR A 55 16.62 -10.63 -7.87
CA TYR A 55 17.58 -9.90 -7.04
C TYR A 55 17.10 -9.68 -5.59
N HIS A 56 15.79 -9.84 -5.38
CA HIS A 56 15.01 -9.55 -4.18
C HIS A 56 15.77 -9.21 -2.91
#